data_AF-A0AAJ1NJR5-F1
#
_entry.id   AF-A0AAJ1NJR5-F1
#
_cell.length_a   1.000
_cell.length_b   1.000
_cell.length_c   1.000
_cell.angle_alpha   90.00
_cell.angle_beta   90.00
_cell.angle_gamma   90.00
#
_symmetry.space_group_name_H-M   'P 1'
#
loop_
_entity.id
_entity.type
_entity.pdbx_description
1 polymer ?
#
loop_
_entity_poly.entity_id
_entity_poly.type
_entity_poly.pdbx_seq_one_letter_code
_entity_poly.pdbx_strand_id
1 'polypeptide(L)'
;MKNKRLILISIASGVVAFCFFLFIRIGTSQNVLFDSLIWNSDFLILGSMSAIVSICVYILGYRAPKPDIDEAGNLFEVKKERQLNFQIFLTKLITIAIIISTLFYVSSLLPFQDNRYAGNAVDIIDNDKIASDDSIIWKDGIPPIKVVGDIDSSEQSFIIKECIEKQPAILLEHTELIYLCSHEEFIKLRDKFYIGEAVAFATSLNNYIYIDTSVNGTFRVITHELAHNYDFKNGYLSSQDEFKEAFEEMSKAKEFNHLGYILNVEYAKTEPAEFFAEVSDAYFNKGDRLKELYPELYAYIDGIYKE
;
A
#
# COMPACT_ATOMS: atom_id res chain seq x y z
N MET A 1 -5.06 21.09 -54.69
CA MET A 1 -5.68 20.12 -53.74
C MET A 1 -4.86 19.84 -52.47
N LYS A 2 -3.54 20.06 -52.41
CA LYS A 2 -2.70 19.72 -51.22
C LYS A 2 -2.94 20.59 -49.97
N ASN A 3 -3.29 21.88 -50.11
CA ASN A 3 -3.52 22.75 -48.94
C ASN A 3 -4.82 22.45 -48.18
N LYS A 4 -5.80 21.77 -48.78
CA LYS A 4 -7.05 21.43 -48.10
C LYS A 4 -6.89 20.31 -47.06
N ARG A 5 -5.92 19.40 -47.23
CA ARG A 5 -5.68 18.29 -46.28
C ARG A 5 -4.96 18.73 -45.01
N LEU A 6 -4.02 19.67 -45.09
CA LEU A 6 -3.34 20.23 -43.91
C LEU A 6 -4.30 21.07 -43.05
N ILE A 7 -5.19 21.85 -43.68
CA ILE A 7 -6.22 22.60 -42.98
C ILE A 7 -7.22 21.64 -42.29
N LEU A 8 -7.61 20.54 -42.94
CA LEU A 8 -8.49 19.55 -42.33
C LEU A 8 -7.86 18.87 -41.09
N ILE A 9 -6.55 18.61 -41.10
CA ILE A 9 -5.85 18.00 -39.97
C ILE A 9 -5.74 18.99 -38.80
N SER A 10 -5.45 20.27 -39.06
CA SER A 10 -5.45 21.31 -38.01
C SER A 10 -6.84 21.60 -37.44
N ILE A 11 -7.89 21.53 -38.26
CA ILE A 11 -9.27 21.67 -37.78
C ILE A 11 -9.65 20.44 -36.94
N ALA A 12 -9.29 19.22 -37.38
CA ALA A 12 -9.58 18.01 -36.63
C ALA A 12 -8.86 17.99 -35.26
N SER A 13 -7.60 18.42 -35.18
CA SER A 13 -6.88 18.52 -33.90
C SER A 13 -7.42 19.63 -33.01
N GLY A 14 -7.87 20.76 -33.58
CA GLY A 14 -8.57 21.82 -32.85
C GLY A 14 -9.93 21.38 -32.30
N VAL A 15 -10.71 20.60 -33.05
CA VAL A 15 -12.00 20.05 -32.62
C VAL A 15 -11.82 19.00 -31.53
N VAL A 16 -10.82 18.13 -31.62
CA VAL A 16 -10.50 17.17 -30.55
C VAL A 16 -10.10 17.89 -29.27
N ALA A 17 -9.25 18.92 -29.35
CA ALA A 17 -8.87 19.73 -28.19
C ALA A 17 -10.06 20.49 -27.57
N PHE A 18 -10.98 21.00 -28.40
CA PHE A 18 -12.18 21.71 -27.94
C PHE A 18 -13.22 20.76 -27.30
N CYS A 19 -13.43 19.57 -27.87
CA CYS A 19 -14.27 18.54 -27.26
C CYS A 19 -13.70 18.02 -25.94
N PHE A 20 -12.36 17.94 -25.82
CA PHE A 20 -11.67 17.61 -24.57
C PHE A 20 -11.88 18.69 -23.50
N PHE A 21 -11.82 19.97 -23.87
CA PHE A 21 -12.08 21.11 -22.96
C PHE A 21 -13.55 21.19 -22.49
N LEU A 22 -14.50 20.81 -23.35
CA LEU A 22 -15.92 20.75 -22.97
C LEU A 22 -16.22 19.61 -22.00
N PHE A 23 -15.52 18.47 -22.11
CA PHE A 23 -15.62 17.36 -21.17
C PHE A 23 -15.10 17.73 -19.77
N ILE A 24 -14.01 18.51 -19.71
CA ILE A 24 -13.45 19.08 -18.46
C ILE A 24 -14.44 19.98 -17.71
N ARG A 25 -15.27 20.75 -18.44
CA ARG A 25 -16.21 21.71 -17.81
C ARG A 25 -17.50 21.06 -17.30
N ILE A 26 -17.88 19.90 -17.84
CA ILE A 26 -19.05 19.15 -17.39
C ILE A 26 -18.70 18.28 -16.17
N GLY A 27 -17.47 17.74 -16.10
CA GLY A 27 -17.01 16.88 -15.00
C GLY A 27 -16.62 17.59 -13.69
N THR A 28 -16.43 18.91 -13.70
CA THR A 28 -15.97 19.70 -12.54
C THR A 28 -17.10 20.27 -11.67
N SER A 29 -18.34 19.80 -11.86
CA SER A 29 -19.50 20.30 -11.10
C SER A 29 -19.86 19.49 -9.85
N GLN A 30 -19.08 18.50 -9.44
CA GLN A 30 -19.28 17.81 -8.16
C GLN A 30 -17.97 17.59 -7.39
N ASN A 31 -18.03 17.94 -6.10
CA ASN A 31 -16.95 17.98 -5.12
C ASN A 31 -16.23 16.64 -4.95
N VAL A 32 -14.93 16.56 -5.29
CA VAL A 32 -13.98 15.62 -4.68
C VAL A 32 -12.57 16.24 -4.75
N LEU A 33 -11.96 16.51 -3.59
CA LEU A 33 -10.65 17.17 -3.51
C LEU A 33 -9.47 16.18 -3.47
N PHE A 34 -9.72 14.88 -3.26
CA PHE A 34 -8.68 13.84 -3.17
C PHE A 34 -8.34 13.11 -4.48
N ASP A 35 -9.24 13.08 -5.47
CA ASP A 35 -8.92 12.56 -6.82
C ASP A 35 -8.02 13.52 -7.62
N SER A 36 -7.83 14.75 -7.14
CA SER A 36 -7.15 15.79 -7.91
C SER A 36 -5.63 15.61 -8.03
N LEU A 37 -4.96 14.86 -7.14
CA LEU A 37 -3.50 14.71 -7.19
C LEU A 37 -3.03 13.61 -8.16
N ILE A 38 -3.69 12.45 -8.16
CA ILE A 38 -3.35 11.33 -9.07
C ILE A 38 -3.74 11.69 -10.50
N TRP A 39 -4.87 12.39 -10.68
CA TRP A 39 -5.25 12.93 -11.98
C TRP A 39 -4.27 13.99 -12.49
N ASN A 40 -3.67 14.81 -11.62
CA ASN A 40 -2.72 15.85 -12.04
C ASN A 40 -1.40 15.29 -12.61
N SER A 41 -0.87 14.18 -12.08
CA SER A 41 0.36 13.56 -12.62
C SER A 41 0.14 12.90 -13.97
N ASP A 42 -0.97 12.17 -14.13
CA ASP A 42 -1.31 11.53 -15.41
C ASP A 42 -1.65 12.57 -16.49
N PHE A 43 -2.27 13.70 -16.09
CA PHE A 43 -2.52 14.83 -16.98
C PHE A 43 -1.24 15.55 -17.41
N LEU A 44 -0.25 15.69 -16.52
CA LEU A 44 1.05 16.29 -16.87
C LEU A 44 1.81 15.41 -17.87
N ILE A 45 1.72 14.08 -17.71
CA ILE A 45 2.37 13.11 -18.60
C ILE A 45 1.68 13.09 -19.98
N LEU A 46 0.34 13.02 -20.03
CA LEU A 46 -0.39 13.07 -21.31
C LEU A 46 -0.24 14.42 -22.03
N GLY A 47 -0.25 15.53 -21.28
CA GLY A 47 -0.02 16.87 -21.82
C GLY A 47 1.39 17.03 -22.39
N SER A 48 2.41 16.52 -21.70
CA SER A 48 3.80 16.57 -22.16
C SER A 48 4.06 15.65 -23.35
N MET A 49 3.44 14.46 -23.42
CA MET A 49 3.54 13.59 -24.61
C MET A 49 2.89 14.21 -25.85
N SER A 50 1.73 14.86 -25.72
CA SER A 50 1.08 15.61 -26.81
C SER A 50 1.94 16.77 -27.32
N ALA A 51 2.59 17.49 -26.40
CA ALA A 51 3.52 18.56 -26.74
C ALA A 51 4.76 18.03 -27.48
N ILE A 52 5.34 16.91 -27.03
CA ILE A 52 6.49 16.27 -27.68
C ILE A 52 6.12 15.78 -29.08
N VAL A 53 4.98 15.12 -29.28
CA VAL A 53 4.52 14.70 -30.61
C VAL A 53 4.31 15.90 -31.52
N SER A 54 3.71 16.98 -31.01
CA SER A 54 3.48 18.21 -31.78
C SER A 54 4.79 18.90 -32.17
N ILE A 55 5.78 18.95 -31.27
CA ILE A 55 7.12 19.48 -31.53
C ILE A 55 7.87 18.61 -32.54
N CYS A 56 7.79 17.27 -32.43
CA CYS A 56 8.40 16.36 -33.39
C CYS A 56 7.77 16.52 -34.79
N VAL A 57 6.44 16.61 -34.88
CA VAL A 57 5.75 16.85 -36.15
C VAL A 57 6.10 18.23 -36.72
N TYR A 58 6.22 19.26 -35.88
CA TYR A 58 6.61 20.61 -36.30
C TYR A 58 8.05 20.66 -36.81
N ILE A 59 9.03 20.15 -36.04
CA ILE A 59 10.45 20.15 -36.40
C ILE A 59 10.70 19.31 -37.66
N LEU A 60 10.07 18.14 -37.75
CA LEU A 60 10.25 17.23 -38.89
C LEU A 60 9.47 17.69 -40.13
N GLY A 61 8.32 18.34 -39.95
CA GLY A 61 7.56 18.98 -41.02
C GLY A 61 8.27 20.18 -41.62
N TYR A 62 8.98 20.97 -40.80
CA TYR A 62 9.74 22.15 -41.25
C TYR A 62 11.06 21.79 -41.96
N ARG A 63 11.60 20.60 -41.69
CA ARG A 63 12.80 20.07 -42.35
C ARG A 63 12.52 19.18 -43.57
N ALA A 64 11.29 19.16 -44.08
CA ALA A 64 11.03 18.54 -45.37
C ALA A 64 11.91 19.24 -46.44
N PRO A 65 12.87 18.54 -47.07
CA PRO A 65 13.76 19.16 -48.04
C PRO A 65 12.92 19.71 -49.20
N LYS A 66 13.24 20.94 -49.65
CA LYS A 66 12.61 21.53 -50.83
C LYS A 66 12.77 20.57 -52.02
N PRO A 67 11.75 20.45 -52.88
CA PRO A 67 11.87 19.57 -54.02
C PRO A 67 12.93 20.13 -54.99
N ASP A 68 14.11 19.50 -55.06
CA ASP A 68 14.93 19.55 -56.27
C ASP A 68 14.12 19.05 -57.48
N ILE A 69 14.02 19.94 -58.45
CA ILE A 69 13.38 19.75 -59.74
C ILE A 69 14.53 19.71 -60.74
N ASP A 70 14.55 18.75 -61.66
CA ASP A 70 15.49 18.85 -62.76
C ASP A 70 15.15 20.05 -63.67
N GLU A 71 16.05 20.42 -64.58
CA GLU A 71 15.84 21.54 -65.51
C GLU A 71 14.60 21.34 -66.40
N ALA A 72 14.05 20.12 -66.47
CA ALA A 72 12.87 19.76 -67.24
C ALA A 72 11.55 19.72 -66.43
N GLY A 73 11.58 19.99 -65.12
CA GLY A 73 10.39 20.03 -64.29
C GLY A 73 9.98 18.69 -63.64
N ASN A 74 10.76 17.62 -63.80
CA ASN A 74 10.42 16.29 -63.31
C ASN A 74 10.91 16.07 -61.87
N LEU A 75 10.06 15.41 -61.05
CA LEU A 75 10.44 15.00 -59.69
C LEU A 75 11.20 13.66 -59.75
N PHE A 76 12.44 13.65 -59.25
CA PHE A 76 13.25 12.43 -59.08
C PHE A 76 12.51 11.31 -58.29
N GLU A 77 12.55 10.09 -58.81
CA GLU A 77 11.89 8.89 -58.26
C GLU A 77 12.39 8.51 -56.84
N VAL A 78 13.65 8.84 -56.53
CA VAL A 78 14.31 8.66 -55.22
C VAL A 78 13.56 9.34 -54.06
N LYS A 79 12.73 10.36 -54.34
CA LYS A 79 11.93 11.06 -53.31
C LYS A 79 10.71 10.28 -52.85
N LYS A 80 10.10 9.45 -53.71
CA LYS A 80 8.93 8.64 -53.30
C LYS A 80 9.34 7.61 -52.26
N GLU A 81 10.49 6.97 -52.45
CA GLU A 81 11.02 5.99 -51.50
C GLU A 81 11.40 6.63 -50.16
N ARG A 82 12.06 7.80 -50.16
CA ARG A 82 12.34 8.55 -48.91
C ARG A 82 11.08 9.02 -48.21
N GLN A 83 10.06 9.48 -48.93
CA GLN A 83 8.77 9.86 -48.35
C GLN A 83 8.03 8.65 -47.77
N LEU A 84 8.05 7.52 -48.47
CA LEU A 84 7.44 6.28 -48.00
C LEU A 84 8.14 5.75 -46.74
N ASN A 85 9.48 5.73 -46.73
CA ASN A 85 10.27 5.32 -45.57
C ASN A 85 10.03 6.25 -44.36
N PHE A 86 9.87 7.55 -44.59
CA PHE A 86 9.52 8.49 -43.53
C PHE A 86 8.10 8.27 -43.00
N GLN A 87 7.12 8.01 -43.87
CA GLN A 87 5.75 7.68 -43.45
C GLN A 87 5.69 6.37 -42.66
N ILE A 88 6.46 5.35 -43.05
CA ILE A 88 6.59 4.09 -42.32
C ILE A 88 7.21 4.34 -40.94
N PHE A 89 8.28 5.14 -40.86
CA PHE A 89 8.91 5.51 -39.60
C PHE A 89 7.95 6.23 -38.65
N LEU A 90 7.23 7.25 -39.15
CA LEU A 90 6.28 8.02 -38.34
C LEU A 90 5.11 7.15 -37.87
N THR A 91 4.61 6.26 -38.73
CA THR A 91 3.55 5.31 -38.36
C THR A 91 4.01 4.39 -37.23
N LYS A 92 5.23 3.83 -37.32
CA LYS A 92 5.80 3.01 -36.25
C LYS A 92 5.91 3.77 -34.92
N LEU A 93 6.34 5.03 -34.97
CA LEU A 93 6.53 5.85 -33.78
C LEU A 93 5.19 6.18 -33.09
N ILE A 94 4.16 6.49 -33.88
CA ILE A 94 2.79 6.69 -33.38
C ILE A 94 2.24 5.39 -32.78
N THR A 95 2.42 4.25 -33.45
CA THR A 95 1.98 2.95 -32.92
C THR A 95 2.63 2.62 -31.59
N ILE A 96 3.94 2.86 -31.44
CA ILE A 96 4.65 2.65 -30.16
C ILE A 96 4.09 3.56 -29.07
N ALA A 97 3.83 4.84 -29.37
CA ALA A 97 3.26 5.77 -28.40
C ALA A 97 1.85 5.35 -27.95
N ILE A 98 1.02 4.84 -28.86
CA ILE A 98 -0.31 4.30 -28.54
C ILE A 98 -0.18 3.05 -27.66
N ILE A 99 0.72 2.12 -27.98
CA ILE A 99 0.95 0.92 -27.19
C ILE A 99 1.38 1.29 -25.77
N ILE A 100 2.35 2.19 -25.61
CA ILE A 100 2.83 2.65 -24.29
C ILE A 100 1.69 3.31 -23.51
N SER A 101 0.94 4.21 -24.14
CA SER A 101 -0.19 4.89 -23.48
C SER A 101 -1.28 3.90 -23.06
N THR A 102 -1.55 2.89 -23.89
CA THR A 102 -2.53 1.83 -23.59
C THR A 102 -2.03 0.95 -22.46
N LEU A 103 -0.74 0.59 -22.43
CA LEU A 103 -0.15 -0.17 -21.33
C LEU A 103 -0.21 0.59 -20.01
N PHE A 104 0.09 1.90 -20.04
CA PHE A 104 -0.04 2.78 -18.86
C PHE A 104 -1.49 2.87 -18.37
N TYR A 105 -2.44 3.08 -19.29
CA TYR A 105 -3.87 3.13 -18.96
C TYR A 105 -4.41 1.80 -18.44
N VAL A 106 -3.99 0.67 -19.03
CA VAL A 106 -4.34 -0.66 -18.51
C VAL A 106 -3.70 -0.87 -17.14
N SER A 107 -2.46 -0.45 -16.91
CA SER A 107 -1.82 -0.54 -15.59
C SER A 107 -2.44 0.37 -14.52
N SER A 108 -3.05 1.49 -14.90
CA SER A 108 -3.78 2.36 -13.96
C SER A 108 -5.23 1.94 -13.75
N LEU A 109 -5.82 1.18 -14.68
CA LEU A 109 -7.12 0.53 -14.53
C LEU A 109 -7.05 -0.81 -13.80
N LEU A 110 -5.90 -1.47 -13.83
CA LEU A 110 -5.63 -2.52 -12.85
C LEU A 110 -5.71 -1.83 -11.49
N PRO A 111 -6.59 -2.27 -10.57
CA PRO A 111 -6.52 -1.76 -9.22
C PRO A 111 -5.07 -1.95 -8.78
N PHE A 112 -4.45 -0.87 -8.33
CA PHE A 112 -3.35 -1.01 -7.40
C PHE A 112 -3.96 -1.83 -6.26
N GLN A 113 -3.78 -3.15 -6.32
CA GLN A 113 -3.97 -3.97 -5.17
C GLN A 113 -2.86 -3.51 -4.24
N ASP A 114 -3.15 -2.50 -3.45
CA ASP A 114 -2.53 -2.37 -2.16
C ASP A 114 -2.86 -3.69 -1.45
N ASN A 115 -1.97 -4.67 -1.62
CA ASN A 115 -2.11 -6.04 -1.13
C ASN A 115 -2.20 -6.09 0.41
N ARG A 116 -2.26 -4.94 1.07
CA ARG A 116 -2.34 -4.80 2.52
C ARG A 116 -3.76 -4.79 3.07
N TYR A 117 -4.79 -4.67 2.22
CA TYR A 117 -6.20 -4.69 2.66
C TYR A 117 -7.09 -5.70 1.92
N ALA A 118 -6.51 -6.61 1.15
CA ALA A 118 -7.24 -7.72 0.52
C ALA A 118 -7.54 -8.86 1.50
N GLY A 119 -8.07 -8.53 2.69
CA GLY A 119 -8.64 -9.50 3.64
C GLY A 119 -10.07 -9.95 3.28
N ASN A 120 -10.55 -9.64 2.07
CA ASN A 120 -11.92 -9.93 1.64
C ASN A 120 -12.00 -11.32 0.99
N ALA A 121 -11.99 -12.36 1.83
CA ALA A 121 -12.56 -13.70 1.65
C ALA A 121 -11.69 -14.77 2.33
N VAL A 122 -11.38 -14.60 3.62
CA VAL A 122 -11.02 -15.76 4.44
C VAL A 122 -12.27 -16.15 5.20
N ASP A 123 -12.71 -17.40 5.01
CA ASP A 123 -13.82 -18.03 5.73
C ASP A 123 -13.88 -17.50 7.15
N ILE A 124 -14.92 -16.73 7.45
CA ILE A 124 -15.28 -16.34 8.80
C ILE A 124 -15.39 -17.66 9.55
N ILE A 125 -14.39 -17.95 10.40
CA ILE A 125 -14.44 -19.08 11.31
C ILE A 125 -15.59 -18.73 12.26
N ASP A 126 -16.74 -19.31 11.95
CA ASP A 126 -18.02 -19.13 12.61
C ASP A 126 -17.83 -19.24 14.13
N ASN A 127 -18.15 -18.18 14.87
CA ASN A 127 -17.99 -18.15 16.34
C ASN A 127 -18.74 -19.31 17.02
N ASP A 128 -19.82 -19.80 16.41
CA ASP A 128 -20.59 -20.94 16.87
C ASP A 128 -19.82 -22.28 16.76
N LYS A 129 -18.83 -22.39 15.87
CA LYS A 129 -17.94 -23.57 15.79
C LYS A 129 -16.84 -23.57 16.84
N ILE A 130 -16.47 -22.40 17.34
CA ILE A 130 -15.42 -22.21 18.35
C ILE A 130 -15.90 -22.72 19.72
N ALA A 131 -17.16 -22.45 20.09
CA ALA A 131 -17.73 -22.86 21.37
C ALA A 131 -17.84 -24.39 21.57
N SER A 132 -17.80 -25.19 20.50
CA SER A 132 -17.90 -26.65 20.54
C SER A 132 -16.59 -27.39 20.21
N ASP A 133 -15.47 -26.67 20.11
CA ASP A 133 -14.18 -27.22 19.73
C ASP A 133 -13.35 -27.57 20.97
N ASP A 134 -13.29 -28.87 21.30
CA ASP A 134 -12.52 -29.40 22.44
C ASP A 134 -11.00 -29.13 22.33
N SER A 135 -10.51 -28.63 21.18
CA SER A 135 -9.12 -28.18 21.03
C SER A 135 -8.83 -26.78 21.57
N ILE A 136 -9.87 -26.08 22.07
CA ILE A 136 -9.73 -24.74 22.62
C ILE A 136 -9.52 -24.80 24.14
N ILE A 137 -8.45 -24.15 24.56
CA ILE A 137 -8.07 -23.98 25.95
C ILE A 137 -8.77 -22.72 26.47
N TRP A 138 -9.65 -22.91 27.44
CA TRP A 138 -10.34 -21.84 28.15
C TRP A 138 -9.68 -21.62 29.50
N LYS A 139 -9.32 -20.36 29.80
CA LYS A 139 -8.72 -19.97 31.08
C LYS A 139 -9.17 -18.57 31.47
N ASP A 140 -9.53 -18.40 32.74
CA ASP A 140 -9.99 -17.11 33.27
C ASP A 140 -8.91 -16.03 33.10
N GLY A 141 -9.32 -14.85 32.64
CA GLY A 141 -8.48 -13.66 32.55
C GLY A 141 -7.61 -13.57 31.28
N ILE A 142 -7.70 -14.51 30.36
CA ILE A 142 -7.05 -14.44 29.04
C ILE A 142 -8.04 -14.84 27.93
N PRO A 143 -7.82 -14.43 26.66
CA PRO A 143 -8.59 -14.91 25.53
C PRO A 143 -8.50 -16.44 25.40
N PRO A 144 -9.51 -17.10 24.82
CA PRO A 144 -9.40 -18.51 24.47
C PRO A 144 -8.18 -18.75 23.57
N ILE A 145 -7.61 -19.95 23.67
CA ILE A 145 -6.40 -20.32 22.94
C ILE A 145 -6.67 -21.57 22.13
N LYS A 146 -6.41 -21.51 20.82
CA LYS A 146 -6.49 -22.67 19.93
C LYS A 146 -5.09 -23.08 19.49
N VAL A 147 -4.75 -24.35 19.70
CA VAL A 147 -3.49 -24.92 19.23
C VAL A 147 -3.70 -25.55 17.85
N VAL A 148 -2.85 -25.21 16.89
CA VAL A 148 -2.93 -25.69 15.51
C VAL A 148 -1.59 -26.30 15.09
N GLY A 149 -1.63 -27.59 14.76
CA GLY A 149 -0.44 -28.36 14.43
C GLY A 149 0.17 -29.06 15.65
N ASP A 150 1.33 -29.69 15.42
CA ASP A 150 2.05 -30.44 16.45
C ASP A 150 3.02 -29.51 17.18
N ILE A 151 2.67 -29.16 18.42
CA ILE A 151 3.47 -28.30 19.31
C ILE A 151 3.64 -29.07 20.61
N ASP A 152 4.85 -29.11 21.18
CA ASP A 152 5.08 -29.84 22.42
C ASP A 152 4.26 -29.27 23.58
N SER A 153 3.65 -30.14 24.39
CA SER A 153 2.79 -29.72 25.50
C SER A 153 3.49 -28.84 26.55
N SER A 154 4.80 -29.03 26.76
CA SER A 154 5.59 -28.20 27.67
C SER A 154 5.88 -26.83 27.08
N GLU A 155 6.09 -26.75 25.76
CA GLU A 155 6.22 -25.49 25.02
C GLU A 155 4.90 -24.70 25.04
N GLN A 156 3.77 -25.36 24.75
CA GLN A 156 2.44 -24.75 24.87
C GLN A 156 2.23 -24.18 26.27
N SER A 157 2.49 -24.98 27.30
CA SER A 157 2.34 -24.58 28.70
C SER A 157 3.24 -23.39 29.05
N PHE A 158 4.47 -23.37 28.54
CA PHE A 158 5.39 -22.25 28.71
C PHE A 158 4.86 -20.98 28.06
N ILE A 159 4.45 -21.03 26.79
CA ILE A 159 3.95 -19.85 26.07
C ILE A 159 2.70 -19.29 26.76
N ILE A 160 1.75 -20.15 27.13
CA ILE A 160 0.53 -19.71 27.79
C ILE A 160 0.87 -19.01 29.12
N LYS A 161 1.65 -19.66 29.98
CA LYS A 161 1.93 -19.17 31.33
C LYS A 161 2.90 -17.99 31.36
N GLU A 162 3.95 -18.06 30.57
CA GLU A 162 5.05 -17.09 30.62
C GLU A 162 4.89 -15.99 29.59
N CYS A 163 4.09 -16.19 28.53
CA CYS A 163 3.92 -15.22 27.45
C CYS A 163 2.51 -14.66 27.26
N ILE A 164 1.44 -15.36 27.64
CA ILE A 164 0.06 -14.87 27.47
C ILE A 164 -0.51 -14.37 28.80
N GLU A 165 -0.44 -15.16 29.87
CA GLU A 165 -1.00 -14.81 31.18
C GLU A 165 -0.36 -13.57 31.83
N LYS A 166 0.84 -13.21 31.39
CA LYS A 166 1.59 -12.05 31.89
C LYS A 166 1.35 -10.78 31.08
N GLN A 167 0.54 -10.86 30.03
CA GLN A 167 0.23 -9.71 29.20
C GLN A 167 -0.65 -8.70 29.94
N PRO A 168 -0.62 -7.41 29.56
CA PRO A 168 -1.51 -6.41 30.13
C PRO A 168 -2.98 -6.78 29.90
N ALA A 169 -3.78 -6.74 30.97
CA ALA A 169 -5.21 -7.07 30.89
C ALA A 169 -5.97 -6.22 29.86
N ILE A 170 -5.62 -4.93 29.76
CA ILE A 170 -6.19 -3.99 28.78
C ILE A 170 -5.93 -4.41 27.33
N LEU A 171 -4.85 -5.14 27.05
CA LEU A 171 -4.60 -5.65 25.70
C LEU A 171 -5.32 -7.00 25.46
N LEU A 172 -5.42 -7.82 26.50
CA LEU A 172 -6.07 -9.12 26.45
C LEU A 172 -7.58 -9.00 26.21
N GLU A 173 -8.25 -8.01 26.80
CA GLU A 173 -9.71 -7.84 26.68
C GLU A 173 -10.21 -7.49 25.27
N HIS A 174 -9.31 -7.04 24.39
CA HIS A 174 -9.64 -6.68 23.01
C HIS A 174 -9.37 -7.82 22.01
N THR A 175 -8.87 -8.96 22.48
CA THR A 175 -8.56 -10.13 21.64
C THR A 175 -9.59 -11.23 21.87
N GLU A 176 -10.16 -11.74 20.79
CA GLU A 176 -11.24 -12.74 20.87
C GLU A 176 -10.71 -14.18 20.86
N LEU A 177 -9.56 -14.44 20.23
CA LEU A 177 -8.93 -15.76 20.17
C LEU A 177 -7.44 -15.67 19.81
N ILE A 178 -6.62 -16.49 20.47
CA ILE A 178 -5.18 -16.64 20.18
C ILE A 178 -4.95 -18.00 19.53
N TYR A 179 -4.35 -18.01 18.34
CA TYR A 179 -3.88 -19.21 17.68
C TYR A 179 -2.40 -19.42 17.96
N LEU A 180 -2.07 -20.54 18.62
CA LEU A 180 -0.70 -21.04 18.73
C LEU A 180 -0.47 -22.07 17.63
N CYS A 181 0.37 -21.72 16.67
CA CYS A 181 0.58 -22.52 15.46
C CYS A 181 1.97 -23.12 15.44
N SER A 182 2.08 -24.40 15.05
CA SER A 182 3.37 -24.92 14.59
C SER A 182 3.81 -24.15 13.35
N HIS A 183 5.12 -24.08 13.10
CA HIS A 183 5.69 -23.31 11.98
C HIS A 183 5.04 -23.64 10.62
N GLU A 184 4.84 -24.93 10.33
CA GLU A 184 4.24 -25.37 9.06
C GLU A 184 2.79 -24.93 8.91
N GLU A 185 1.99 -24.99 9.98
CA GLU A 185 0.60 -24.55 9.96
C GLU A 185 0.50 -23.02 9.93
N PHE A 186 1.41 -22.33 10.61
CA PHE A 186 1.50 -20.88 10.56
C PHE A 186 1.77 -20.38 9.14
N ILE A 187 2.74 -20.97 8.42
CA ILE A 187 3.02 -20.60 7.01
C ILE A 187 1.77 -20.79 6.14
N LYS A 188 1.05 -21.91 6.28
CA LYS A 188 -0.17 -22.16 5.50
C LYS A 188 -1.24 -21.10 5.76
N LEU A 189 -1.43 -20.72 7.03
CA LEU A 189 -2.38 -19.68 7.42
C LEU A 189 -1.94 -18.32 6.86
N ARG A 190 -0.70 -17.94 7.11
CA ARG A 190 -0.11 -16.68 6.62
C ARG A 190 -0.27 -16.53 5.10
N ASP A 191 0.04 -17.58 4.34
CA ASP A 191 -0.11 -17.59 2.88
C ASP A 191 -1.60 -17.49 2.47
N LYS A 192 -2.52 -18.11 3.21
CA LYS A 192 -3.97 -17.99 3.00
C LYS A 192 -4.47 -16.56 3.23
N PHE A 193 -3.90 -15.85 4.19
CA PHE A 193 -4.23 -14.45 4.50
C PHE A 193 -3.42 -13.44 3.66
N TYR A 194 -2.57 -13.90 2.73
CA TYR A 194 -1.68 -13.04 1.92
C TYR A 194 -0.77 -12.14 2.76
N ILE A 195 -0.37 -12.59 3.95
CA ILE A 195 0.54 -11.89 4.84
C ILE A 195 1.99 -12.13 4.36
N GLY A 196 2.81 -11.08 4.42
CA GLY A 196 4.23 -11.14 4.05
C GLY A 196 5.07 -12.00 5.00
N GLU A 197 6.38 -11.77 5.03
CA GLU A 197 7.29 -12.45 5.98
C GLU A 197 7.04 -11.96 7.41
N ALA A 198 6.03 -12.51 8.06
CA ALA A 198 5.70 -12.29 9.46
C ALA A 198 5.88 -13.57 10.27
N VAL A 199 6.03 -13.42 11.59
CA VAL A 199 6.11 -14.51 12.57
C VAL A 199 4.89 -14.56 13.50
N ALA A 200 4.06 -13.53 13.40
CA ALA A 200 2.72 -13.44 13.96
C ALA A 200 1.92 -12.42 13.16
N PHE A 201 0.59 -12.41 13.32
CA PHE A 201 -0.25 -11.34 12.80
C PHE A 201 -1.60 -11.28 13.54
N ALA A 202 -2.11 -10.09 13.72
CA ALA A 202 -3.48 -9.81 14.15
C ALA A 202 -4.42 -9.60 12.95
N THR A 203 -5.72 -9.82 13.16
CA THR A 203 -6.73 -9.65 12.11
C THR A 203 -7.91 -8.80 12.61
N SER A 204 -8.18 -7.68 11.93
CA SER A 204 -9.21 -6.73 12.37
C SER A 204 -10.66 -7.20 12.19
N LEU A 205 -10.89 -8.25 11.38
CA LEU A 205 -12.24 -8.78 11.13
C LEU A 205 -12.85 -9.46 12.36
N ASN A 206 -12.03 -10.17 13.14
CA ASN A 206 -12.47 -10.96 14.29
C ASN A 206 -11.59 -10.76 15.53
N ASN A 207 -10.55 -9.93 15.45
CA ASN A 207 -9.58 -9.68 16.51
C ASN A 207 -8.90 -10.96 17.00
N TYR A 208 -8.56 -11.84 16.05
CA TYR A 208 -7.73 -13.00 16.33
C TYR A 208 -6.27 -12.66 16.10
N ILE A 209 -5.40 -13.26 16.90
CA ILE A 209 -3.95 -13.24 16.64
C ILE A 209 -3.48 -14.66 16.31
N TYR A 210 -2.51 -14.75 15.42
CA TYR A 210 -1.88 -16.00 15.01
C TYR A 210 -0.40 -15.90 15.32
N ILE A 211 0.15 -16.87 16.04
CA ILE A 211 1.53 -16.87 16.51
C ILE A 211 2.25 -18.12 15.99
N ASP A 212 3.39 -17.95 15.33
CA ASP A 212 4.35 -19.03 15.11
C ASP A 212 5.08 -19.33 16.42
N THR A 213 4.91 -20.53 16.98
CA THR A 213 5.56 -20.86 18.26
C THR A 213 7.05 -21.17 18.12
N SER A 214 7.54 -21.40 16.90
CA SER A 214 8.94 -21.77 16.66
C SER A 214 9.93 -20.60 16.80
N VAL A 215 9.45 -19.36 16.90
CA VAL A 215 10.29 -18.17 16.98
C VAL A 215 10.60 -17.75 18.40
N ASN A 216 11.86 -17.32 18.61
CA ASN A 216 12.29 -16.72 19.86
C ASN A 216 11.65 -15.34 20.07
N GLY A 217 11.41 -14.98 21.33
CA GLY A 217 10.87 -13.66 21.68
C GLY A 217 9.33 -13.58 21.62
N THR A 218 8.65 -14.72 21.70
CA THR A 218 7.18 -14.87 21.64
C THR A 218 6.44 -13.90 22.55
N PHE A 219 6.96 -13.63 23.76
CA PHE A 219 6.38 -12.65 24.70
C PHE A 219 6.20 -11.25 24.07
N ARG A 220 7.24 -10.76 23.39
CA ARG A 220 7.27 -9.46 22.74
C ARG A 220 6.31 -9.42 21.56
N VAL A 221 6.36 -10.47 20.74
CA VAL A 221 5.51 -10.66 19.56
C VAL A 221 4.03 -10.68 19.97
N ILE A 222 3.67 -11.40 21.04
CA ILE A 222 2.29 -11.41 21.54
C ILE A 222 1.87 -10.02 21.99
N THR A 223 2.70 -9.29 22.73
CA THR A 223 2.36 -7.91 23.16
C THR A 223 2.08 -7.01 21.95
N HIS A 224 2.92 -7.12 20.92
CA HIS A 224 2.80 -6.38 19.67
C HIS A 224 1.47 -6.69 18.94
N GLU A 225 1.14 -7.97 18.73
CA GLU A 225 -0.12 -8.33 18.06
C GLU A 225 -1.36 -7.99 18.88
N LEU A 226 -1.30 -8.09 20.21
CA LEU A 226 -2.40 -7.66 21.07
C LEU A 226 -2.62 -6.14 20.96
N ALA A 227 -1.55 -5.35 20.77
CA ALA A 227 -1.67 -3.91 20.54
C ALA A 227 -2.37 -3.60 19.20
N HIS A 228 -2.13 -4.36 18.14
CA HIS A 228 -2.91 -4.23 16.89
C HIS A 228 -4.41 -4.48 17.11
N ASN A 229 -4.78 -5.50 17.90
CA ASN A 229 -6.19 -5.72 18.25
C ASN A 229 -6.78 -4.58 19.10
N TYR A 230 -6.01 -4.02 20.05
CA TYR A 230 -6.41 -2.82 20.78
C TYR A 230 -6.69 -1.66 19.82
N ASP A 231 -5.80 -1.42 18.86
CA ASP A 231 -5.96 -0.40 17.83
C ASP A 231 -7.26 -0.59 17.03
N PHE A 232 -7.52 -1.82 16.57
CA PHE A 232 -8.74 -2.15 15.82
C PHE A 232 -10.02 -1.92 16.64
N LYS A 233 -10.06 -2.40 17.88
CA LYS A 233 -11.25 -2.27 18.76
C LYS A 233 -11.53 -0.82 19.14
N ASN A 234 -10.52 0.03 19.17
CA ASN A 234 -10.64 1.46 19.47
C ASN A 234 -10.80 2.32 18.21
N GLY A 235 -11.37 1.74 17.15
CA GLY A 235 -11.75 2.49 15.95
C GLY A 235 -10.57 2.84 15.06
N TYR A 236 -9.54 1.98 15.03
CA TYR A 236 -8.31 2.19 14.28
C TYR A 236 -7.63 3.52 14.68
N LEU A 237 -7.28 3.64 15.96
CA LEU A 237 -6.54 4.77 16.54
C LEU A 237 -5.36 5.19 15.67
N SER A 238 -4.54 4.24 15.22
CA SER A 238 -3.35 4.50 14.39
C SER A 238 -3.68 5.11 13.03
N SER A 239 -4.92 4.97 12.58
CA SER A 239 -5.42 5.53 11.31
C SER A 239 -6.01 6.93 11.47
N GLN A 240 -6.19 7.43 12.69
CA GLN A 240 -6.71 8.77 12.95
C GLN A 240 -5.67 9.84 12.66
N ASP A 241 -6.12 11.03 12.22
CA ASP A 241 -5.24 12.12 11.80
C ASP A 241 -4.32 12.59 12.93
N GLU A 242 -4.86 12.72 14.16
CA GLU A 242 -4.08 13.09 15.35
C GLU A 242 -2.93 12.11 15.62
N PHE A 243 -3.20 10.80 15.53
CA PHE A 243 -2.17 9.79 15.72
C PHE A 243 -1.13 9.81 14.60
N LYS A 244 -1.57 10.00 13.35
CA LYS A 244 -0.65 10.10 12.20
C LYS A 244 0.27 11.30 12.32
N GLU A 245 -0.23 12.44 12.79
CA GLU A 245 0.59 13.62 13.07
C GLU A 245 1.64 13.32 14.15
N ALA A 246 1.22 12.69 15.27
CA ALA A 246 2.14 12.27 16.33
C ALA A 246 3.18 11.25 15.85
N PHE A 247 2.78 10.27 15.03
CA PHE A 247 3.68 9.32 14.38
C PHE A 247 4.74 10.05 13.53
N GLU A 248 4.32 10.96 12.65
CA GLU A 248 5.22 11.69 11.76
C GLU A 248 6.23 12.57 12.54
N GLU A 249 5.80 13.17 13.65
CA GLU A 249 6.67 13.95 14.53
C GLU A 249 7.63 13.06 15.33
N MET A 250 7.09 12.12 16.10
CA MET A 250 7.84 11.35 17.09
C MET A 250 8.77 10.31 16.44
N SER A 251 8.36 9.67 15.34
CA SER A 251 9.20 8.69 14.65
C SER A 251 10.45 9.30 13.98
N LYS A 252 10.39 10.62 13.69
CA LYS A 252 11.51 11.40 13.11
C LYS A 252 12.39 12.07 14.17
N ALA A 253 11.95 12.11 15.43
CA ALA A 253 12.72 12.67 16.52
C ALA A 253 14.06 11.92 16.68
N LYS A 254 15.10 12.65 17.11
CA LYS A 254 16.43 12.06 17.27
C LYS A 254 16.42 11.01 18.38
N GLU A 255 15.67 11.29 19.43
CA GLU A 255 15.39 10.47 20.61
C GLU A 255 14.85 9.10 20.21
N PHE A 256 13.97 9.05 19.21
CA PHE A 256 13.37 7.81 18.73
C PHE A 256 14.43 6.82 18.19
N ASN A 257 15.46 7.32 17.51
CA ASN A 257 16.56 6.48 17.02
C ASN A 257 17.38 5.84 18.14
N HIS A 258 17.34 6.41 19.35
CA HIS A 258 18.02 5.84 20.51
C HIS A 258 17.24 4.70 21.15
N LEU A 259 15.98 4.43 20.74
CA LEU A 259 15.15 3.37 21.32
C LEU A 259 15.46 1.95 20.79
N GLY A 260 16.43 1.79 19.89
CA GLY A 260 16.74 0.51 19.21
C GLY A 260 17.15 -0.67 20.12
N TYR A 261 17.31 -0.43 21.42
CA TYR A 261 17.59 -1.49 22.40
C TYR A 261 16.35 -1.88 23.24
N ILE A 262 15.21 -1.19 23.07
CA ILE A 262 13.93 -1.55 23.69
C ILE A 262 12.82 -1.84 22.68
N LEU A 263 12.94 -1.40 21.42
CA LEU A 263 12.01 -1.71 20.33
C LEU A 263 12.74 -1.77 18.97
N ASN A 264 12.06 -2.27 17.94
CA ASN A 264 12.57 -2.28 16.58
C ASN A 264 12.27 -0.95 15.87
N VAL A 265 13.20 0.01 15.97
CA VAL A 265 13.04 1.38 15.46
C VAL A 265 12.73 1.42 13.96
N GLU A 266 13.39 0.57 13.17
CA GLU A 266 13.22 0.58 11.72
C GLU A 266 11.85 0.03 11.33
N TYR A 267 11.38 -1.00 12.04
CA TYR A 267 10.04 -1.53 11.81
C TYR A 267 8.95 -0.56 12.28
N ALA A 268 9.13 0.05 13.44
CA ALA A 268 8.21 1.06 13.97
C ALA A 268 8.05 2.29 13.08
N LYS A 269 8.99 2.57 12.17
CA LYS A 269 8.91 3.70 11.21
C LYS A 269 8.17 3.35 9.92
N THR A 270 7.81 2.10 9.71
CA THR A 270 7.23 1.65 8.43
C THR A 270 5.83 2.23 8.21
N GLU A 271 4.99 2.22 9.24
CA GLU A 271 3.64 2.76 9.21
C GLU A 271 3.09 3.04 10.62
N PRO A 272 2.04 3.88 10.76
CA PRO A 272 1.47 4.24 12.05
C PRO A 272 1.00 3.05 12.91
N ALA A 273 0.45 1.99 12.29
CA ALA A 273 0.00 0.81 13.01
C ALA A 273 1.18 0.06 13.66
N GLU A 274 2.25 -0.15 12.90
CA GLU A 274 3.48 -0.79 13.40
C GLU A 274 4.20 0.09 14.43
N PHE A 275 4.16 1.41 14.27
CA PHE A 275 4.61 2.34 15.30
C PHE A 275 3.86 2.14 16.61
N PHE A 276 2.52 2.10 16.54
CA PHE A 276 1.69 1.90 17.72
C PHE A 276 2.01 0.59 18.42
N ALA A 277 2.11 -0.51 17.66
CA ALA A 277 2.35 -1.83 18.22
C ALA A 277 3.77 -1.97 18.82
N GLU A 278 4.82 -1.48 18.16
CA GLU A 278 6.20 -1.49 18.66
C GLU A 278 6.38 -0.61 19.90
N VAL A 279 5.79 0.59 19.92
CA VAL A 279 5.90 1.47 21.09
C VAL A 279 5.06 0.93 22.25
N SER A 280 3.91 0.32 21.98
CA SER A 280 3.09 -0.33 23.01
C SER A 280 3.82 -1.50 23.67
N ASP A 281 4.49 -2.34 22.88
CA ASP A 281 5.38 -3.37 23.39
C ASP A 281 6.45 -2.78 24.32
N ALA A 282 7.16 -1.73 23.89
CA ALA A 282 8.14 -1.05 24.74
C ALA A 282 7.53 -0.43 26.00
N TYR A 283 6.32 0.14 25.91
CA TYR A 283 5.62 0.76 27.02
C TYR A 283 5.30 -0.25 28.12
N PHE A 284 4.71 -1.39 27.77
CA PHE A 284 4.34 -2.40 28.77
C PHE A 284 5.55 -3.18 29.30
N ASN A 285 6.55 -3.43 28.45
CA ASN A 285 7.63 -4.37 28.79
C ASN A 285 8.93 -3.69 29.24
N LYS A 286 9.11 -2.42 28.88
CA LYS A 286 10.28 -1.58 29.15
C LYS A 286 9.89 -0.13 29.49
N GLY A 287 8.70 0.09 30.05
CA GLY A 287 8.12 1.42 30.28
C GLY A 287 9.02 2.40 31.03
N ASP A 288 9.67 1.97 32.12
CA ASP A 288 10.63 2.82 32.87
C ASP A 288 11.75 3.35 31.98
N ARG A 289 12.21 2.51 31.05
CA ARG A 289 13.31 2.85 30.14
C ARG A 289 12.83 3.71 28.98
N LEU A 290 11.63 3.44 28.45
CA LEU A 290 10.98 4.31 27.46
C LEU A 290 10.78 5.72 28.05
N LYS A 291 10.29 5.81 29.29
CA LYS A 291 10.11 7.07 30.03
C LYS A 291 11.42 7.82 30.24
N GLU A 292 12.52 7.10 30.49
CA GLU A 292 13.83 7.71 30.72
C GLU A 292 14.37 8.39 29.46
N LEU A 293 14.30 7.76 28.28
CA LEU A 293 14.90 8.34 27.07
C LEU A 293 13.98 8.87 25.99
N TYR A 294 12.68 8.64 26.08
CA TYR A 294 11.72 9.44 25.34
C TYR A 294 10.46 9.72 26.18
N PRO A 295 10.55 10.62 27.18
CA PRO A 295 9.46 10.89 28.12
C PRO A 295 8.19 11.42 27.46
N GLU A 296 8.31 12.19 26.37
CA GLU A 296 7.16 12.70 25.62
C GLU A 296 6.39 11.56 24.92
N LEU A 297 7.10 10.64 24.25
CA LEU A 297 6.49 9.45 23.66
C LEU A 297 5.86 8.56 24.73
N TYR A 298 6.54 8.35 25.86
CA TYR A 298 5.96 7.62 26.99
C TYR A 298 4.65 8.27 27.46
N ALA A 299 4.64 9.59 27.67
CA ALA A 299 3.47 10.31 28.15
C ALA A 299 2.31 10.27 27.15
N TYR A 300 2.62 10.33 25.84
CA TYR A 300 1.64 10.20 24.79
C TYR A 300 0.94 8.83 24.80
N ILE A 301 1.71 7.74 24.84
CA ILE A 301 1.16 6.38 24.90
C ILE A 301 0.47 6.09 26.24
N ASP A 302 1.02 6.59 27.35
CA ASP A 302 0.38 6.51 28.67
C ASP A 302 -0.99 7.21 28.69
N GLY A 303 -1.16 8.29 27.91
CA GLY A 303 -2.45 8.94 27.69
C GLY A 303 -3.46 8.02 27.02
N ILE A 304 -3.07 7.35 25.93
CA ILE A 304 -3.93 6.43 25.18
C ILE A 304 -4.49 5.29 26.05
N TYR A 305 -3.69 4.75 26.97
CA TYR A 305 -4.09 3.63 27.84
C TYR A 305 -4.79 4.04 29.14
N LYS A 306 -4.98 5.34 29.39
CA LYS A 306 -5.64 5.87 30.61
C LYS A 306 -7.01 6.50 30.36
N GLU A 307 -7.39 6.69 29.10
CA GLU A 307 -8.72 7.13 28.69
C GLU A 307 -9.78 6.03 28.90
#